data_AF-A0A287J5E6-F1
#
_entry.id   AF-A0A287J5E6-F1
#
_cell.length_a   1.000
_cell.length_b   1.000
_cell.length_c   1.000
_cell.angle_alpha   90.00
_cell.angle_beta   90.00
_cell.angle_gamma   90.00
#
_symmetry.space_group_name_H-M   'P 1'
#
loop_
_entity.id
_entity.type
_entity.pdbx_description
1 polymer ?
#
loop_
_entity_poly.entity_id
_entity_poly.type
_entity_poly.pdbx_seq_one_letter_code
_entity_poly.pdbx_strand_id
1 'polypeptide(L)'
;MGTRGLINLPTSLSPPSGRCTSSVSGLPCGVLPVRWSRSPRPTAARGAKNRQLLEVGESAAGMQNQLLGLVNGMEKKKARETRTKQQLQAPSSDNAAGVATAAPLPGSPEIQCFPTTAKTIHRQLSTVDVLEKIGISRHFAAQIKSILEFTYSRWLQRDEEIMLDTETCAMAFRILRMNGYDVSSDGLSHLTEASVDLNDTRSLLELYKVSQLSTSKDELILDIIGFWSGRLLKEQLSSSKAQRTPLLREVRHALHSPFYTTLDRLEHKMNIEEFDFLGHQMLYLPWQRNQDLLALGVMDFNTSQLVYQQELQHLESWVKERRLNQLPFARQKLAYFYLSAAGTMFPGELSDARILWAKNGALTTVVDDFFDAGGSKEELENLTTLVEMWDRHDEIQYYSKHVEIVFSAIYSSVNQLGAKASAVQGRNVTKHFVDIWQDLLRNMMTEVEWRETRYIPRPEEYMENAVVTFALGPVVLPALYFIGPKITEYTVGDTEYKELFRLMSTCGRLLNDVQTYEREYMDGKINSVSLLVHHSGGSMTIPEAREELQEPIENCRRDLLRLVLKQDSAVPRQCKELFWKMCKTCYFFYYKGDAFSSAEKAGAVDAVIHEPLQLPMDLLLPGLDLSSLCV
;
A
#
# COMPACT_ATOMS: atom_id res chain seq x y z
N MET A 1 -20.29 -0.93 -53.76
CA MET A 1 -21.33 -1.98 -53.93
C MET A 1 -21.29 -2.79 -52.64
N GLY A 2 -22.32 -2.98 -51.81
CA GLY A 2 -23.78 -3.06 -52.05
C GLY A 2 -24.22 -4.53 -51.79
N THR A 3 -25.22 -4.87 -50.97
CA THR A 3 -26.23 -4.02 -50.29
C THR A 3 -26.99 -4.76 -49.16
N ARG A 4 -27.24 -4.06 -48.03
CA ARG A 4 -28.45 -4.07 -47.14
C ARG A 4 -28.91 -5.32 -46.33
N GLY A 5 -29.51 -4.99 -45.17
CA GLY A 5 -30.26 -5.87 -44.24
C GLY A 5 -29.74 -5.69 -42.79
N LEU A 6 -30.25 -4.84 -41.89
CA LEU A 6 -31.55 -4.16 -41.68
C LEU A 6 -32.70 -5.05 -41.14
N ILE A 7 -32.76 -5.18 -39.81
CA ILE A 7 -33.96 -5.53 -39.00
C ILE A 7 -33.98 -4.59 -37.77
N ASN A 8 -35.17 -4.28 -37.24
CA ASN A 8 -35.39 -3.16 -36.31
C ASN A 8 -35.42 -3.52 -34.81
N LEU A 9 -35.17 -2.52 -33.97
CA LEU A 9 -35.60 -2.44 -32.57
C LEU A 9 -37.12 -2.18 -32.47
N PRO A 10 -37.75 -2.56 -31.35
CA PRO A 10 -38.84 -1.81 -30.73
C PRO A 10 -38.44 -1.22 -29.37
N THR A 11 -39.12 -0.17 -28.93
CA THR A 11 -38.74 0.66 -27.77
C THR A 11 -39.63 0.47 -26.54
N SER A 12 -39.11 0.89 -25.39
CA SER A 12 -39.81 1.54 -24.27
C SER A 12 -41.02 0.86 -23.62
N LEU A 13 -40.86 0.46 -22.36
CA LEU A 13 -41.94 0.47 -21.36
C LEU A 13 -41.44 1.05 -20.03
N SER A 14 -42.28 1.87 -19.40
CA SER A 14 -42.09 2.49 -18.08
C SER A 14 -43.34 2.20 -17.21
N PRO A 15 -43.29 2.35 -15.88
CA PRO A 15 -44.12 1.53 -14.98
C PRO A 15 -45.59 1.98 -14.83
N PRO A 16 -46.49 1.08 -14.42
CA PRO A 16 -47.89 1.40 -14.18
C PRO A 16 -48.08 2.18 -12.87
N SER A 17 -48.72 3.34 -12.94
CA SER A 17 -49.18 4.09 -11.77
C SER A 17 -50.53 3.59 -11.27
N GLY A 18 -50.63 3.17 -10.01
CA GLY A 18 -51.89 2.80 -9.36
C GLY A 18 -52.28 3.77 -8.23
N ARG A 19 -53.38 4.51 -8.41
CA ARG A 19 -54.06 5.23 -7.31
C ARG A 19 -55.42 4.58 -7.04
N CYS A 20 -55.74 4.38 -5.76
CA CYS A 20 -57.12 4.21 -5.27
C CYS A 20 -57.45 5.37 -4.31
N THR A 21 -58.74 5.71 -4.18
CA THR A 21 -59.18 7.00 -3.62
C THR A 21 -60.41 6.91 -2.70
N SER A 22 -60.27 7.35 -1.45
CA SER A 22 -61.32 7.83 -0.53
C SER A 22 -60.63 8.40 0.73
N SER A 23 -60.78 9.66 1.20
CA SER A 23 -61.98 10.45 1.61
C SER A 23 -62.59 9.91 2.93
N VAL A 24 -62.85 10.64 4.04
CA VAL A 24 -63.02 12.08 4.40
C VAL A 24 -62.68 12.19 5.93
N SER A 25 -62.20 13.27 6.61
CA SER A 25 -61.83 14.70 6.39
C SER A 25 -60.46 15.00 7.08
N GLY A 26 -60.02 16.20 7.55
CA GLY A 26 -60.62 17.53 7.77
C GLY A 26 -59.61 18.62 8.25
N LEU A 27 -60.08 19.61 9.04
CA LEU A 27 -59.37 20.87 9.42
C LEU A 27 -59.80 21.37 10.83
N PRO A 28 -59.16 22.37 11.50
CA PRO A 28 -57.85 23.04 11.27
C PRO A 28 -56.98 23.33 12.55
N CYS A 29 -55.82 23.97 12.34
CA CYS A 29 -55.08 24.90 13.24
C CYS A 29 -54.46 24.45 14.59
N GLY A 30 -53.16 24.74 14.76
CA GLY A 30 -52.42 24.76 16.04
C GLY A 30 -50.96 25.18 15.82
N VAL A 31 -50.37 26.03 16.68
CA VAL A 31 -49.09 26.74 16.42
C VAL A 31 -48.22 26.86 17.69
N LEU A 32 -46.88 26.79 17.50
CA LEU A 32 -45.77 27.05 18.46
C LEU A 32 -45.49 25.97 19.55
N PRO A 33 -44.29 25.97 20.20
CA PRO A 33 -43.59 24.73 20.58
C PRO A 33 -43.47 24.47 22.09
N VAL A 34 -42.95 23.28 22.44
CA VAL A 34 -42.69 22.86 23.84
C VAL A 34 -41.20 22.86 24.17
N ARG A 35 -40.87 23.48 25.31
CA ARG A 35 -39.53 23.66 25.88
C ARG A 35 -39.29 22.62 26.96
N TRP A 36 -38.20 21.84 26.90
CA TRP A 36 -37.91 20.81 27.90
C TRP A 36 -37.49 21.43 29.26
N SER A 37 -37.99 20.84 30.35
CA SER A 37 -37.74 21.26 31.74
C SER A 37 -37.01 20.18 32.54
N ARG A 38 -36.42 20.57 33.69
CA ARG A 38 -35.50 19.72 34.48
C ARG A 38 -36.21 18.96 35.62
N SER A 39 -35.96 17.64 35.67
CA SER A 39 -35.80 16.82 36.89
C SER A 39 -37.04 16.64 37.81
N PRO A 40 -37.15 15.52 38.57
CA PRO A 40 -36.33 15.29 39.77
C PRO A 40 -35.80 13.85 39.94
N ARG A 41 -34.96 13.63 40.97
CA ARG A 41 -34.53 12.32 41.47
C ARG A 41 -35.58 11.70 42.42
N PRO A 42 -35.60 10.37 42.58
CA PRO A 42 -35.91 9.71 43.85
C PRO A 42 -34.66 9.08 44.51
N THR A 43 -34.78 8.73 45.79
CA THR A 43 -33.71 8.21 46.66
C THR A 43 -33.78 6.69 46.88
N ALA A 44 -32.73 6.12 47.49
CA ALA A 44 -32.50 4.67 47.55
C ALA A 44 -33.21 3.92 48.70
N ALA A 45 -33.42 2.61 48.49
CA ALA A 45 -33.69 1.61 49.53
C ALA A 45 -32.70 0.43 49.40
N ARG A 46 -32.56 -0.42 50.44
CA ARG A 46 -31.45 -1.39 50.60
C ARG A 46 -31.87 -2.84 50.30
N GLY A 47 -30.94 -3.65 49.79
CA GLY A 47 -31.06 -5.12 49.74
C GLY A 47 -29.76 -5.83 49.35
N ALA A 48 -29.33 -6.77 50.20
CA ALA A 48 -28.15 -7.67 50.14
C ALA A 48 -27.89 -8.41 48.79
N LYS A 49 -26.76 -9.08 48.52
CA LYS A 49 -25.42 -9.21 49.17
C LYS A 49 -24.47 -9.96 48.21
N ASN A 50 -23.20 -9.54 48.11
CA ASN A 50 -21.96 -10.34 47.97
C ASN A 50 -20.93 -9.67 47.05
N ARG A 51 -19.73 -9.43 47.62
CA ARG A 51 -18.48 -9.09 46.93
C ARG A 51 -17.35 -9.71 47.75
N GLN A 52 -16.42 -10.40 47.12
CA GLN A 52 -15.10 -10.63 47.71
C GLN A 52 -14.14 -9.55 47.19
N LEU A 53 -13.17 -9.18 48.01
CA LEU A 53 -12.16 -8.17 47.75
C LEU A 53 -10.83 -8.84 47.44
N LEU A 54 -10.06 -8.23 46.54
CA LEU A 54 -8.62 -8.38 46.43
C LEU A 54 -8.07 -7.01 46.05
N GLU A 55 -7.36 -6.37 46.99
CA GLU A 55 -6.65 -5.12 46.77
C GLU A 55 -5.17 -5.41 46.52
N VAL A 56 -4.54 -4.64 45.63
CA VAL A 56 -3.08 -4.50 45.57
C VAL A 56 -2.79 -3.01 45.42
N GLY A 57 -2.07 -2.44 46.38
CA GLY A 57 -1.59 -1.06 46.34
C GLY A 57 -0.18 -0.98 45.75
N GLU A 58 0.05 -0.05 44.84
CA GLU A 58 1.38 0.18 44.27
C GLU A 58 2.27 1.04 45.17
N SER A 59 3.57 0.77 45.16
CA SER A 59 4.57 1.44 46.00
C SER A 59 5.48 2.36 45.19
N ALA A 60 5.74 3.56 45.73
CA ALA A 60 6.52 4.61 45.06
C ALA A 60 7.96 4.22 44.67
N ALA A 61 8.50 3.13 45.23
CA ALA A 61 9.81 2.59 44.87
C ALA A 61 9.91 2.15 43.39
N GLY A 62 8.78 1.80 42.74
CA GLY A 62 8.77 1.37 41.33
C GLY A 62 9.22 2.47 40.35
N MET A 63 8.80 3.71 40.58
CA MET A 63 9.07 4.83 39.66
C MET A 63 10.55 5.26 39.63
N GLN A 64 11.26 5.17 40.77
CA GLN A 64 12.68 5.57 40.82
C GLN A 64 13.58 4.66 39.97
N ASN A 65 13.28 3.35 39.93
CA ASN A 65 14.05 2.41 39.10
C ASN A 65 13.83 2.61 37.59
N GLN A 66 12.62 3.00 37.16
CA GLN A 66 12.35 3.33 35.76
C GLN A 66 13.09 4.60 35.31
N LEU A 67 13.13 5.65 36.16
CA LEU A 67 13.89 6.87 35.90
C LEU A 67 15.40 6.61 35.79
N LEU A 68 15.97 5.78 36.67
CA LEU A 68 17.37 5.36 36.59
C LEU A 68 17.67 4.56 35.31
N GLY A 69 16.74 3.73 34.83
CA GLY A 69 16.87 3.04 33.54
C GLY A 69 16.98 4.01 32.35
N LEU A 70 16.13 5.04 32.33
CA LEU A 70 16.10 6.04 31.25
C LEU A 70 17.37 6.90 31.20
N VAL A 71 17.88 7.37 32.34
CA VAL A 71 19.12 8.17 32.41
C VAL A 71 20.32 7.37 31.87
N ASN A 72 20.46 6.11 32.31
CA ASN A 72 21.52 5.22 31.82
C ASN A 72 21.40 4.90 30.30
N GLY A 73 20.20 4.96 29.73
CA GLY A 73 19.98 4.86 28.28
C GLY A 73 20.50 6.08 27.52
N MET A 74 20.27 7.30 28.04
CA MET A 74 20.73 8.55 27.40
C MET A 74 22.25 8.68 27.36
N GLU A 75 22.96 8.27 28.42
CA GLU A 75 24.43 8.34 28.45
C GLU A 75 25.06 7.38 27.44
N LYS A 76 24.52 6.16 27.31
CA LYS A 76 24.94 5.20 26.26
C LYS A 76 24.71 5.73 24.84
N LYS A 77 23.62 6.50 24.62
CA LYS A 77 23.36 7.15 23.32
C LYS A 77 24.41 8.24 23.01
N LYS A 78 24.70 9.13 23.97
CA LYS A 78 25.77 10.14 23.84
C LYS A 78 27.16 9.53 23.61
N ALA A 79 27.47 8.41 24.28
CA ALA A 79 28.74 7.71 24.09
C ALA A 79 28.89 7.17 22.66
N ARG A 80 27.81 6.64 22.06
CA ARG A 80 27.80 6.16 20.66
C ARG A 80 27.98 7.31 19.67
N GLU A 81 27.25 8.42 19.85
CA GLU A 81 27.37 9.63 19.02
C GLU A 81 28.77 10.27 19.07
N THR A 82 29.42 10.23 20.24
CA THR A 82 30.78 10.79 20.41
C THR A 82 31.81 9.98 19.65
N ARG A 83 31.66 8.65 19.60
CA ARG A 83 32.54 7.75 18.86
C ARG A 83 32.45 7.96 17.34
N THR A 84 31.24 8.13 16.80
CA THR A 84 31.04 8.45 15.38
C THR A 84 31.67 9.78 14.98
N LYS A 85 31.57 10.81 15.84
CA LYS A 85 32.16 12.14 15.58
C LYS A 85 33.68 12.14 15.54
N GLN A 86 34.36 11.23 16.26
CA GLN A 86 35.82 11.12 16.24
C GLN A 86 36.38 10.41 14.99
N GLN A 87 35.56 9.69 14.21
CA GLN A 87 36.00 9.04 12.96
C GLN A 87 35.81 9.92 11.71
N LEU A 88 35.27 11.14 11.84
CA LEU A 88 34.89 12.03 10.74
C LEU A 88 35.71 13.35 10.70
N GLN A 89 36.91 13.38 11.26
CA GLN A 89 37.78 14.57 11.25
C GLN A 89 39.23 14.29 10.77
N ALA A 90 39.40 14.21 9.46
CA ALA A 90 40.66 14.49 8.77
C ALA A 90 40.35 15.03 7.35
N PRO A 91 40.75 16.25 6.97
CA PRO A 91 40.41 16.83 5.68
C PRO A 91 41.49 16.61 4.60
N SER A 92 41.06 16.49 3.35
CA SER A 92 41.87 16.85 2.18
C SER A 92 40.97 17.50 1.12
N SER A 93 41.50 18.48 0.39
CA SER A 93 40.75 19.34 -0.52
C SER A 93 40.86 18.89 -1.98
N ASP A 94 40.18 19.64 -2.85
CA ASP A 94 40.43 19.73 -4.30
C ASP A 94 40.06 18.50 -5.15
N ASN A 95 38.84 18.53 -5.72
CA ASN A 95 38.68 19.11 -7.06
C ASN A 95 37.21 19.36 -7.44
N ALA A 96 37.00 20.12 -8.52
CA ALA A 96 35.68 20.51 -9.02
C ALA A 96 35.33 19.82 -10.36
N ALA A 97 34.04 19.88 -10.72
CA ALA A 97 33.44 19.56 -12.02
C ALA A 97 33.60 18.11 -12.54
N GLY A 98 32.51 17.35 -12.48
CA GLY A 98 32.34 16.10 -13.20
C GLY A 98 30.96 15.50 -13.00
N VAL A 99 30.15 15.39 -14.06
CA VAL A 99 28.89 14.64 -14.03
C VAL A 99 29.23 13.15 -14.11
N ALA A 100 29.40 12.52 -12.95
CA ALA A 100 29.61 11.09 -12.87
C ALA A 100 28.30 10.34 -13.17
N THR A 101 28.11 9.93 -14.42
CA THR A 101 27.21 8.82 -14.75
C THR A 101 27.61 7.62 -13.91
N ALA A 102 26.68 7.05 -13.14
CA ALA A 102 26.96 5.87 -12.33
C ALA A 102 27.52 4.74 -13.21
N ALA A 103 28.73 4.28 -12.92
CA ALA A 103 29.31 3.13 -13.58
C ALA A 103 28.50 1.87 -13.21
N PRO A 104 28.34 0.90 -14.14
CA PRO A 104 27.79 -0.41 -13.79
C PRO A 104 28.60 -1.05 -12.65
N LEU A 105 27.94 -1.85 -11.80
CA LEU A 105 28.61 -2.61 -10.75
C LEU A 105 29.79 -3.40 -11.35
N PRO A 106 31.02 -3.27 -10.80
CA PRO A 106 32.21 -3.84 -11.41
C PRO A 106 32.21 -5.36 -11.24
N GLY A 107 31.74 -6.06 -12.28
CA GLY A 107 31.67 -7.51 -12.31
C GLY A 107 30.53 -8.07 -11.47
N SER A 108 29.30 -7.97 -11.97
CA SER A 108 28.35 -9.07 -11.78
C SER A 108 29.09 -10.36 -12.15
N PRO A 109 29.24 -11.35 -11.25
CA PRO A 109 29.73 -12.65 -11.68
C PRO A 109 28.71 -13.21 -12.68
N GLU A 110 29.17 -13.93 -13.71
CA GLU A 110 28.27 -14.80 -14.46
C GLU A 110 27.89 -16.00 -13.57
N ILE A 111 27.04 -15.75 -12.58
CA ILE A 111 26.45 -16.81 -11.76
C ILE A 111 25.50 -17.57 -12.70
N GLN A 112 26.01 -18.64 -13.31
CA GLN A 112 25.24 -19.63 -14.08
C GLN A 112 24.37 -20.48 -13.13
N CYS A 113 23.60 -19.80 -12.27
CA CYS A 113 22.77 -20.40 -11.23
C CYS A 113 21.56 -21.10 -11.84
N PHE A 114 21.05 -20.61 -12.97
CA PHE A 114 19.89 -21.16 -13.64
C PHE A 114 20.17 -22.55 -14.23
N PRO A 115 19.39 -23.58 -13.86
CA PRO A 115 19.53 -24.91 -14.42
C PRO A 115 18.92 -24.96 -15.84
N THR A 116 19.78 -24.87 -16.87
CA THR A 116 19.40 -24.99 -18.29
C THR A 116 19.16 -26.43 -18.76
N THR A 117 19.48 -27.43 -17.93
CA THR A 117 19.18 -28.85 -18.18
C THR A 117 17.89 -29.28 -17.50
N ALA A 118 17.08 -30.05 -18.23
CA ALA A 118 15.70 -30.44 -17.90
C ALA A 118 15.44 -30.71 -16.40
N LYS A 119 14.58 -29.89 -15.81
CA LYS A 119 13.96 -30.07 -14.49
C LYS A 119 12.45 -30.03 -14.64
N THR A 120 11.77 -30.63 -13.66
CA THR A 120 10.32 -30.54 -13.50
C THR A 120 9.83 -29.11 -13.40
N ILE A 121 8.62 -28.85 -13.92
CA ILE A 121 7.90 -27.58 -13.90
C ILE A 121 7.77 -27.07 -12.46
N HIS A 122 7.44 -27.96 -11.51
CA HIS A 122 7.47 -27.69 -10.07
C HIS A 122 8.77 -27.03 -9.60
N ARG A 123 9.93 -27.58 -9.98
CA ARG A 123 11.26 -27.06 -9.60
C ARG A 123 11.59 -25.75 -10.29
N GLN A 124 11.13 -25.55 -11.51
CA GLN A 124 11.26 -24.28 -12.23
C GLN A 124 10.45 -23.18 -11.54
N LEU A 125 9.17 -23.42 -11.26
CA LEU A 125 8.28 -22.52 -10.51
C LEU A 125 8.78 -22.25 -9.09
N SER A 126 9.28 -23.26 -8.39
CA SER A 126 9.92 -23.12 -7.07
C SER A 126 11.15 -22.21 -7.11
N THR A 127 11.89 -22.23 -8.22
CA THR A 127 13.02 -21.31 -8.42
C THR A 127 12.51 -19.88 -8.62
N VAL A 128 11.44 -19.67 -9.40
CA VAL A 128 10.83 -18.34 -9.56
C VAL A 128 10.27 -17.81 -8.22
N ASP A 129 9.53 -18.62 -7.47
CA ASP A 129 8.95 -18.24 -6.16
C ASP A 129 10.01 -17.78 -5.16
N VAL A 130 11.15 -18.50 -5.07
CA VAL A 130 12.25 -18.10 -4.19
C VAL A 130 12.90 -16.79 -4.66
N LEU A 131 13.14 -16.62 -5.97
CA LEU A 131 13.75 -15.41 -6.51
C LEU A 131 12.86 -14.17 -6.34
N GLU A 132 11.54 -14.34 -6.42
CA GLU A 132 10.55 -13.31 -6.08
C GLU A 132 10.55 -13.03 -4.57
N LYS A 133 10.44 -14.08 -3.72
CA LYS A 133 10.42 -13.96 -2.25
C LYS A 133 11.63 -13.26 -1.64
N ILE A 134 12.83 -13.40 -2.21
CA ILE A 134 14.04 -12.72 -1.72
C ILE A 134 14.39 -11.44 -2.51
N GLY A 135 13.51 -10.99 -3.42
CA GLY A 135 13.59 -9.68 -4.09
C GLY A 135 14.59 -9.57 -5.26
N ILE A 136 15.21 -10.67 -5.69
CA ILE A 136 16.26 -10.69 -6.72
C ILE A 136 15.79 -11.14 -8.11
N SER A 137 14.50 -11.49 -8.28
CA SER A 137 13.89 -11.93 -9.55
C SER A 137 14.25 -11.05 -10.76
N ARG A 138 14.35 -9.73 -10.56
CA ARG A 138 14.75 -8.76 -11.58
C ARG A 138 16.11 -9.03 -12.26
N HIS A 139 17.05 -9.65 -11.54
CA HIS A 139 18.37 -10.04 -12.10
C HIS A 139 18.28 -11.26 -13.04
N PHE A 140 17.14 -11.95 -13.06
CA PHE A 140 16.88 -13.17 -13.81
C PHE A 140 15.67 -13.04 -14.75
N ALA A 141 15.26 -11.82 -15.09
CA ALA A 141 14.01 -11.54 -15.81
C ALA A 141 13.88 -12.30 -17.15
N ALA A 142 14.98 -12.50 -17.89
CA ALA A 142 14.98 -13.25 -19.14
C ALA A 142 14.75 -14.76 -18.93
N GLN A 143 15.36 -15.33 -17.87
CA GLN A 143 15.25 -16.75 -17.53
C GLN A 143 13.91 -17.07 -16.88
N ILE A 144 13.40 -16.17 -16.02
CA ILE A 144 12.03 -16.24 -15.48
C ILE A 144 11.03 -16.20 -16.64
N LYS A 145 11.15 -15.23 -17.56
CA LYS A 145 10.29 -15.16 -18.75
C LYS A 145 10.29 -16.50 -19.52
N SER A 146 11.46 -17.08 -19.79
CA SER A 146 11.56 -18.36 -20.51
C SER A 146 10.91 -19.53 -19.75
N ILE A 147 10.97 -19.57 -18.41
CA ILE A 147 10.23 -20.56 -17.61
C ILE A 147 8.73 -20.34 -17.76
N LEU A 148 8.24 -19.09 -17.67
CA LEU A 148 6.81 -18.80 -17.71
C LEU A 148 6.21 -19.04 -19.10
N GLU A 149 6.92 -18.72 -20.18
CA GLU A 149 6.51 -19.08 -21.55
C GLU A 149 6.39 -20.61 -21.72
N PHE A 150 7.33 -21.38 -21.15
CA PHE A 150 7.26 -22.84 -21.15
C PHE A 150 6.08 -23.36 -20.32
N THR A 151 5.97 -22.97 -19.05
CA THR A 151 4.88 -23.39 -18.15
C THR A 151 3.51 -22.99 -18.70
N TYR A 152 3.37 -21.81 -19.32
CA TYR A 152 2.12 -21.39 -19.95
C TYR A 152 1.73 -22.30 -21.12
N SER A 153 2.70 -22.70 -21.96
CA SER A 153 2.44 -23.67 -23.05
C SER A 153 1.94 -25.02 -22.51
N ARG A 154 2.41 -25.45 -21.33
CA ARG A 154 2.00 -26.69 -20.65
C ARG A 154 0.65 -26.55 -19.94
N TRP A 155 0.39 -25.40 -19.32
CA TRP A 155 -0.91 -25.05 -18.74
C TRP A 155 -2.03 -25.13 -19.79
N LEU A 156 -1.81 -24.52 -20.96
CA LEU A 156 -2.75 -24.56 -22.09
C LEU A 156 -2.97 -25.97 -22.66
N GLN A 157 -1.94 -26.83 -22.60
CA GLN A 157 -2.03 -28.25 -23.00
C GLN A 157 -2.70 -29.14 -21.93
N ARG A 158 -2.98 -28.60 -20.73
CA ARG A 158 -3.38 -29.34 -19.53
C ARG A 158 -2.43 -30.49 -19.19
N ASP A 159 -1.13 -30.20 -19.26
CA ASP A 159 -0.06 -31.16 -19.00
C ASP A 159 -0.23 -31.84 -17.62
N GLU A 160 -0.08 -33.17 -17.59
CA GLU A 160 -0.29 -34.01 -16.40
C GLU A 160 0.67 -33.61 -15.26
N GLU A 161 1.87 -33.12 -15.57
CA GLU A 161 2.83 -32.65 -14.56
C GLU A 161 2.31 -31.42 -13.79
N ILE A 162 1.44 -30.61 -14.41
CA ILE A 162 0.79 -29.47 -13.75
C ILE A 162 -0.56 -29.88 -13.14
N MET A 163 -1.34 -30.68 -13.86
CA MET A 163 -2.77 -30.90 -13.55
C MET A 163 -3.04 -32.06 -12.57
N LEU A 164 -2.05 -32.89 -12.25
CA LEU A 164 -2.19 -33.97 -11.27
C LEU A 164 -1.56 -33.66 -9.90
N ASP A 165 -0.65 -32.68 -9.83
CA ASP A 165 0.00 -32.26 -8.58
C ASP A 165 -0.59 -30.93 -8.08
N THR A 166 -1.11 -30.92 -6.85
CA THR A 166 -1.87 -29.76 -6.34
C THR A 166 -0.98 -28.54 -6.07
N GLU A 167 0.23 -28.74 -5.54
CA GLU A 167 1.19 -27.63 -5.35
C GLU A 167 1.59 -27.03 -6.70
N THR A 168 1.98 -27.87 -7.67
CA THR A 168 2.38 -27.42 -9.02
C THR A 168 1.24 -26.70 -9.73
N CYS A 169 0.00 -27.20 -9.65
CA CYS A 169 -1.16 -26.55 -10.25
C CYS A 169 -1.40 -25.14 -9.66
N ALA A 170 -1.39 -25.04 -8.33
CA ALA A 170 -1.59 -23.77 -7.63
C ALA A 170 -0.44 -22.77 -7.86
N MET A 171 0.81 -23.23 -7.81
CA MET A 171 2.00 -22.41 -8.12
C MET A 171 2.01 -21.94 -9.57
N ALA A 172 1.67 -22.83 -10.52
CA ALA A 172 1.60 -22.48 -11.95
C ALA A 172 0.56 -21.39 -12.16
N PHE A 173 -0.65 -21.57 -11.67
CA PHE A 173 -1.72 -20.57 -11.74
C PHE A 173 -1.27 -19.23 -11.13
N ARG A 174 -0.74 -19.25 -9.90
CA ARG A 174 -0.32 -18.05 -9.16
C ARG A 174 0.73 -17.24 -9.92
N ILE A 175 1.82 -17.90 -10.31
CA ILE A 175 2.99 -17.23 -10.86
C ILE A 175 2.71 -16.79 -12.31
N LEU A 176 1.99 -17.59 -13.10
CA LEU A 176 1.51 -17.19 -14.43
C LEU A 176 0.57 -15.97 -14.35
N ARG A 177 -0.46 -16.02 -13.50
CA ARG A 177 -1.43 -14.93 -13.34
C ARG A 177 -0.74 -13.63 -12.90
N MET A 178 0.11 -13.66 -11.88
CA MET A 178 0.80 -12.45 -11.40
C MET A 178 1.76 -11.83 -12.42
N ASN A 179 2.36 -12.66 -13.27
CA ASN A 179 3.18 -12.22 -14.41
C ASN A 179 2.33 -11.87 -15.67
N GLY A 180 1.00 -11.83 -15.56
CA GLY A 180 0.09 -11.32 -16.59
C GLY A 180 -0.28 -12.32 -17.69
N TYR A 181 -0.09 -13.62 -17.49
CA TYR A 181 -0.58 -14.65 -18.42
C TYR A 181 -2.08 -14.93 -18.20
N ASP A 182 -2.80 -15.19 -19.29
CA ASP A 182 -4.25 -15.45 -19.25
C ASP A 182 -4.55 -16.88 -18.77
N VAL A 183 -4.82 -17.04 -17.48
CA VAL A 183 -5.15 -18.32 -16.85
C VAL A 183 -6.50 -18.23 -16.13
N SER A 184 -7.53 -18.87 -16.67
CA SER A 184 -8.86 -18.93 -16.05
C SER A 184 -8.82 -19.74 -14.73
N SER A 185 -9.58 -19.27 -13.74
CA SER A 185 -9.86 -20.01 -12.49
C SER A 185 -10.54 -21.36 -12.74
N ASP A 186 -11.20 -21.56 -13.89
CA ASP A 186 -11.75 -22.85 -14.31
C ASP A 186 -10.68 -23.95 -14.41
N GLY A 187 -9.41 -23.60 -14.65
CA GLY A 187 -8.31 -24.55 -14.63
C GLY A 187 -8.22 -25.32 -13.31
N LEU A 188 -8.57 -24.65 -12.20
CA LEU A 188 -8.55 -25.17 -10.82
C LEU A 188 -9.83 -25.92 -10.43
N SER A 189 -10.84 -26.02 -11.31
CA SER A 189 -12.16 -26.63 -11.01
C SER A 189 -12.12 -28.10 -10.57
N HIS A 190 -10.99 -28.78 -10.75
CA HIS A 190 -10.75 -30.15 -10.30
C HIS A 190 -10.20 -30.24 -8.85
N LEU A 191 -9.79 -29.10 -8.27
CA LEU A 191 -9.22 -28.99 -6.93
C LEU A 191 -10.33 -28.64 -5.93
N THR A 192 -10.73 -29.62 -5.14
CA THR A 192 -11.83 -29.54 -4.17
C THR A 192 -11.35 -30.04 -2.81
N GLU A 193 -12.05 -29.69 -1.74
CA GLU A 193 -11.76 -30.24 -0.40
C GLU A 193 -11.81 -31.79 -0.36
N ALA A 194 -12.52 -32.44 -1.30
CA ALA A 194 -12.58 -33.89 -1.40
C ALA A 194 -11.49 -34.54 -2.27
N SER A 195 -10.70 -33.74 -3.01
CA SER A 195 -9.68 -34.23 -3.97
C SER A 195 -8.23 -33.87 -3.62
N VAL A 196 -8.02 -33.07 -2.57
CA VAL A 196 -6.68 -32.66 -2.08
C VAL A 196 -6.33 -33.40 -0.79
N ASP A 197 -5.06 -33.78 -0.59
CA ASP A 197 -4.62 -34.34 0.69
C ASP A 197 -4.61 -33.25 1.78
N LEU A 198 -5.53 -33.36 2.74
CA LEU A 198 -5.72 -32.40 3.83
C LEU A 198 -4.56 -32.43 4.85
N ASN A 199 -3.63 -33.37 4.72
CA ASN A 199 -2.38 -33.41 5.48
C ASN A 199 -1.29 -32.56 4.82
N ASP A 200 -1.36 -32.30 3.51
CA ASP A 200 -0.37 -31.45 2.84
C ASP A 200 -0.62 -29.96 3.11
N THR A 201 0.01 -29.48 4.18
CA THR A 201 0.09 -28.07 4.57
C THR A 201 0.60 -27.18 3.42
N ARG A 202 1.40 -27.71 2.49
CA ARG A 202 2.04 -26.94 1.41
C ARG A 202 1.09 -26.69 0.23
N SER A 203 0.44 -27.74 -0.30
CA SER A 203 -0.65 -27.59 -1.28
C SER A 203 -1.78 -26.69 -0.74
N LEU A 204 -2.19 -26.88 0.53
CA LEU A 204 -3.21 -26.03 1.15
C LEU A 204 -2.79 -24.55 1.23
N LEU A 205 -1.51 -24.28 1.54
CA LEU A 205 -0.97 -22.91 1.58
C LEU A 205 -0.95 -22.26 0.19
N GLU A 206 -0.52 -22.99 -0.84
CA GLU A 206 -0.51 -22.45 -2.21
C GLU A 206 -1.93 -22.20 -2.74
N LEU A 207 -2.89 -23.09 -2.46
CA LEU A 207 -4.30 -22.86 -2.75
C LEU A 207 -4.87 -21.63 -2.02
N TYR A 208 -4.50 -21.44 -0.75
CA TYR A 208 -4.91 -20.26 0.01
C TYR A 208 -4.29 -18.97 -0.53
N LYS A 209 -3.04 -18.99 -1.03
CA LYS A 209 -2.45 -17.85 -1.76
C LYS A 209 -3.19 -17.59 -3.07
N VAL A 210 -3.52 -18.64 -3.82
CA VAL A 210 -4.23 -18.57 -5.11
C VAL A 210 -5.59 -17.88 -4.99
N SER A 211 -6.36 -18.13 -3.93
CA SER A 211 -7.65 -17.47 -3.70
C SER A 211 -7.57 -15.93 -3.60
N GLN A 212 -6.42 -15.39 -3.17
CA GLN A 212 -6.22 -13.95 -3.02
C GLN A 212 -6.07 -13.23 -4.37
N LEU A 213 -5.83 -14.00 -5.45
CA LEU A 213 -5.56 -13.55 -6.82
C LEU A 213 -6.83 -13.40 -7.67
N SER A 214 -8.00 -13.31 -7.04
CA SER A 214 -9.25 -12.98 -7.73
C SER A 214 -9.14 -11.62 -8.45
N THR A 215 -9.65 -11.60 -9.68
CA THR A 215 -9.67 -10.46 -10.61
C THR A 215 -11.09 -10.04 -11.02
N SER A 216 -12.09 -10.90 -10.76
CA SER A 216 -13.52 -10.53 -10.75
C SER A 216 -14.24 -11.19 -9.57
N LYS A 217 -15.34 -10.59 -9.12
CA LYS A 217 -16.30 -11.22 -8.21
C LYS A 217 -16.98 -12.47 -8.79
N ASP A 218 -16.93 -12.65 -10.11
CA ASP A 218 -17.48 -13.83 -10.79
C ASP A 218 -16.58 -15.07 -10.65
N GLU A 219 -15.32 -14.93 -10.20
CA GLU A 219 -14.37 -16.03 -10.01
C GLU A 219 -14.63 -16.84 -8.72
N LEU A 220 -15.88 -17.26 -8.51
CA LEU A 220 -16.36 -17.92 -7.28
C LEU A 220 -15.55 -19.17 -6.89
N ILE A 221 -14.90 -19.84 -7.85
CA ILE A 221 -13.97 -20.96 -7.61
C ILE A 221 -12.85 -20.53 -6.65
N LEU A 222 -12.31 -19.32 -6.80
CA LEU A 222 -11.24 -18.80 -5.96
C LEU A 222 -11.73 -18.48 -4.54
N ASP A 223 -12.91 -17.87 -4.42
CA ASP A 223 -13.53 -17.60 -3.11
C ASP A 223 -13.87 -18.91 -2.35
N ILE A 224 -14.36 -19.94 -3.06
CA ILE A 224 -14.58 -21.28 -2.51
C ILE A 224 -13.24 -21.91 -2.05
N ILE A 225 -12.20 -21.89 -2.89
CA ILE A 225 -10.86 -22.41 -2.55
C ILE A 225 -10.31 -21.71 -1.30
N GLY A 226 -10.42 -20.38 -1.22
CA GLY A 226 -9.94 -19.60 -0.08
C GLY A 226 -10.68 -19.89 1.22
N PHE A 227 -11.99 -20.16 1.14
CA PHE A 227 -12.80 -20.54 2.30
C PHE A 227 -12.33 -21.87 2.92
N TRP A 228 -12.26 -22.95 2.14
CA TRP A 228 -11.95 -24.27 2.71
C TRP A 228 -10.46 -24.45 3.04
N SER A 229 -9.54 -24.01 2.16
CA SER A 229 -8.10 -24.05 2.45
C SER A 229 -7.73 -23.18 3.66
N GLY A 230 -8.27 -21.94 3.70
CA GLY A 230 -8.06 -21.01 4.81
C GLY A 230 -8.68 -21.46 6.12
N ARG A 231 -9.71 -22.32 6.09
CA ARG A 231 -10.26 -22.99 7.29
C ARG A 231 -9.34 -24.11 7.76
N LEU A 232 -8.95 -25.04 6.88
CA LEU A 232 -8.10 -26.18 7.24
C LEU A 232 -6.74 -25.74 7.80
N LEU A 233 -6.12 -24.70 7.22
CA LEU A 233 -4.87 -24.15 7.72
C LEU A 233 -5.01 -23.56 9.15
N LYS A 234 -6.17 -23.00 9.51
CA LYS A 234 -6.46 -22.55 10.90
C LYS A 234 -6.65 -23.74 11.85
N GLU A 235 -7.25 -24.83 11.38
CA GLU A 235 -7.40 -26.09 12.14
C GLU A 235 -6.03 -26.77 12.38
N GLN A 236 -5.15 -26.81 11.37
CA GLN A 236 -3.76 -27.27 11.48
C GLN A 236 -2.94 -26.42 12.47
N LEU A 237 -3.03 -25.08 12.38
CA LEU A 237 -2.36 -24.18 13.33
C LEU A 237 -2.86 -24.35 14.78
N SER A 238 -4.13 -24.71 14.97
CA SER A 238 -4.74 -24.88 16.29
C SER A 238 -4.42 -26.25 16.93
N SER A 239 -4.15 -27.26 16.10
CA SER A 239 -3.83 -28.63 16.53
C SER A 239 -2.33 -28.88 16.73
N SER A 240 -1.46 -28.16 16.01
CA SER A 240 0.01 -28.29 16.13
C SER A 240 0.56 -27.71 17.45
N LYS A 241 0.52 -28.51 18.51
CA LYS A 241 1.02 -28.16 19.85
C LYS A 241 2.55 -28.27 20.02
N ALA A 242 3.28 -28.77 19.04
CA ALA A 242 4.64 -29.31 19.26
C ALA A 242 5.78 -28.66 18.46
N GLN A 243 5.55 -28.16 17.24
CA GLN A 243 6.64 -27.70 16.36
C GLN A 243 6.29 -26.39 15.63
N ARG A 244 7.16 -25.37 15.80
CA ARG A 244 7.13 -24.13 15.01
C ARG A 244 8.03 -24.30 13.77
N THR A 245 7.60 -25.12 12.81
CA THR A 245 8.31 -25.23 11.53
C THR A 245 8.21 -23.91 10.75
N PRO A 246 9.19 -23.57 9.89
CA PRO A 246 9.10 -22.39 9.03
C PRO A 246 7.88 -22.41 8.10
N LEU A 247 7.44 -23.58 7.64
CA LEU A 247 6.17 -23.72 6.89
C LEU A 247 4.96 -23.28 7.72
N LEU A 248 4.84 -23.71 8.98
CA LEU A 248 3.73 -23.27 9.86
C LEU A 248 3.82 -21.78 10.25
N ARG A 249 4.99 -21.15 10.06
CA ARG A 249 5.16 -19.70 10.18
C ARG A 249 4.71 -18.97 8.92
N GLU A 250 5.05 -19.46 7.72
CA GLU A 250 4.54 -18.96 6.43
C GLU A 250 3.01 -19.07 6.37
N VAL A 251 2.43 -20.20 6.83
CA VAL A 251 0.97 -20.39 6.98
C VAL A 251 0.35 -19.35 7.91
N ARG A 252 0.94 -19.11 9.09
CA ARG A 252 0.44 -18.10 10.03
C ARG A 252 0.50 -16.69 9.44
N HIS A 253 1.58 -16.38 8.72
CA HIS A 253 1.76 -15.09 8.06
C HIS A 253 0.70 -14.87 6.99
N ALA A 254 0.56 -15.80 6.03
CA ALA A 254 -0.42 -15.70 4.95
C ALA A 254 -1.87 -15.59 5.47
N LEU A 255 -2.24 -16.36 6.50
CA LEU A 255 -3.57 -16.30 7.13
C LEU A 255 -3.81 -15.01 7.93
N HIS A 256 -2.75 -14.32 8.35
CA HIS A 256 -2.85 -13.05 9.09
C HIS A 256 -2.81 -11.84 8.16
N SER A 257 -2.03 -11.93 7.08
CA SER A 257 -1.72 -10.84 6.16
C SER A 257 -1.78 -11.38 4.72
N PRO A 258 -2.87 -11.15 3.98
CA PRO A 258 -2.91 -11.42 2.54
C PRO A 258 -1.76 -10.71 1.80
N PHE A 259 -1.31 -11.23 0.65
CA PHE A 259 -0.12 -10.73 -0.04
C PHE A 259 -0.21 -9.24 -0.47
N TYR A 260 -1.43 -8.69 -0.50
CA TYR A 260 -1.72 -7.29 -0.80
C TYR A 260 -1.73 -6.37 0.44
N THR A 261 -1.58 -6.88 1.67
CA THR A 261 -1.60 -6.07 2.91
C THR A 261 -0.21 -5.87 3.53
N THR A 262 0.84 -6.12 2.77
CA THR A 262 2.26 -6.10 3.19
C THR A 262 3.14 -5.49 2.11
N LEU A 263 4.24 -4.83 2.47
CA LEU A 263 5.16 -4.19 1.52
C LEU A 263 6.25 -5.16 1.07
N ASP A 264 6.58 -5.16 -0.22
CA ASP A 264 7.46 -6.17 -0.84
C ASP A 264 8.82 -6.30 -0.10
N ARG A 265 9.44 -5.19 0.30
CA ARG A 265 10.74 -5.25 1.03
C ARG A 265 10.66 -5.78 2.46
N LEU A 266 9.49 -5.77 3.11
CA LEU A 266 9.26 -6.45 4.40
C LEU A 266 9.20 -7.97 4.19
N GLU A 267 8.48 -8.42 3.16
CA GLU A 267 8.48 -9.83 2.76
C GLU A 267 9.89 -10.30 2.38
N HIS A 268 10.65 -9.49 1.64
CA HIS A 268 12.05 -9.83 1.30
C HIS A 268 12.92 -9.98 2.55
N LYS A 269 12.82 -9.07 3.53
CA LYS A 269 13.55 -9.18 4.81
C LYS A 269 13.19 -10.48 5.53
N MET A 270 11.89 -10.74 5.73
CA MET A 270 11.42 -11.95 6.38
C MET A 270 11.91 -13.22 5.66
N ASN A 271 11.74 -13.32 4.33
CA ASN A 271 12.14 -14.52 3.58
C ASN A 271 13.67 -14.72 3.53
N ILE A 272 14.49 -13.67 3.70
CA ILE A 272 15.95 -13.76 3.79
C ILE A 272 16.40 -14.17 5.20
N GLU A 273 15.86 -13.55 6.24
CA GLU A 273 16.19 -13.85 7.66
C GLU A 273 15.67 -15.23 8.09
N GLU A 274 14.53 -15.64 7.54
CA GLU A 274 13.87 -16.91 7.83
C GLU A 274 14.20 -18.03 6.82
N PHE A 275 15.23 -17.82 5.97
CA PHE A 275 15.59 -18.71 4.86
C PHE A 275 16.06 -20.10 5.34
N ASP A 276 15.10 -21.02 5.48
CA ASP A 276 15.36 -22.38 5.95
C ASP A 276 15.86 -23.29 4.82
N PHE A 277 17.18 -23.49 4.77
CA PHE A 277 17.87 -24.40 3.85
C PHE A 277 17.45 -25.89 3.99
N LEU A 278 16.85 -26.29 5.12
CA LEU A 278 16.44 -27.68 5.38
C LEU A 278 14.97 -27.88 5.00
N GLY A 279 14.09 -26.95 5.35
CA GLY A 279 12.70 -26.91 4.89
C GLY A 279 12.53 -26.58 3.40
N HIS A 280 13.51 -25.90 2.78
CA HIS A 280 13.57 -25.65 1.33
C HIS A 280 14.40 -26.69 0.56
N GLN A 281 14.23 -27.98 0.88
CA GLN A 281 14.62 -29.08 -0.03
C GLN A 281 13.99 -28.95 -1.45
N MET A 282 12.95 -28.12 -1.58
CA MET A 282 12.37 -27.59 -2.83
C MET A 282 13.41 -27.20 -3.89
N LEU A 283 14.46 -26.49 -3.47
CA LEU A 283 15.57 -26.17 -4.36
C LEU A 283 16.52 -27.37 -4.41
N TYR A 284 16.15 -28.35 -5.23
CA TYR A 284 17.01 -29.44 -5.75
C TYR A 284 18.11 -28.88 -6.68
N LEU A 285 18.82 -27.86 -6.20
CA LEU A 285 20.11 -27.38 -6.66
C LEU A 285 21.17 -27.97 -5.71
N PRO A 286 22.44 -28.06 -6.10
CA PRO A 286 23.52 -28.28 -5.14
C PRO A 286 23.45 -27.19 -4.05
N TRP A 287 23.61 -27.57 -2.78
CA TRP A 287 23.49 -26.69 -1.60
C TRP A 287 24.19 -25.32 -1.77
N GLN A 288 25.38 -25.33 -2.37
CA GLN A 288 26.14 -24.14 -2.76
C GLN A 288 25.29 -23.10 -3.53
N ARG A 289 24.53 -23.50 -4.55
CA ARG A 289 23.70 -22.57 -5.35
C ARG A 289 22.57 -21.93 -4.55
N ASN A 290 22.08 -22.59 -3.49
CA ASN A 290 21.10 -21.98 -2.59
C ASN A 290 21.76 -20.89 -1.73
N GLN A 291 23.03 -21.10 -1.32
CA GLN A 291 23.82 -20.07 -0.64
C GLN A 291 24.17 -18.91 -1.57
N ASP A 292 24.56 -19.19 -2.82
CA ASP A 292 24.90 -18.17 -3.81
C ASP A 292 23.71 -17.24 -4.10
N LEU A 293 22.48 -17.79 -4.19
CA LEU A 293 21.25 -17.02 -4.33
C LEU A 293 20.90 -16.21 -3.08
N LEU A 294 21.05 -16.78 -1.87
CA LEU A 294 20.79 -16.04 -0.64
C LEU A 294 21.82 -14.92 -0.44
N ALA A 295 23.10 -15.17 -0.71
CA ALA A 295 24.16 -14.16 -0.63
C ALA A 295 23.91 -12.97 -1.58
N LEU A 296 23.40 -13.23 -2.79
CA LEU A 296 22.94 -12.19 -3.70
C LEU A 296 21.73 -11.42 -3.13
N GLY A 297 20.78 -12.11 -2.48
CA GLY A 297 19.65 -11.47 -1.76
C GLY A 297 20.09 -10.57 -0.60
N VAL A 298 21.04 -11.02 0.22
CA VAL A 298 21.65 -10.24 1.31
C VAL A 298 22.38 -9.01 0.76
N MET A 299 23.20 -9.20 -0.27
CA MET A 299 23.96 -8.12 -0.91
C MET A 299 23.02 -7.07 -1.53
N ASP A 300 21.96 -7.49 -2.21
CA ASP A 300 20.92 -6.59 -2.73
C ASP A 300 20.21 -5.83 -1.61
N PHE A 301 19.82 -6.52 -0.53
CA PHE A 301 19.11 -5.91 0.59
C PHE A 301 19.90 -4.76 1.19
N ASN A 302 21.16 -5.05 1.57
CA ASN A 302 22.02 -4.10 2.26
C ASN A 302 22.46 -2.96 1.32
N THR A 303 22.70 -3.24 0.03
CA THR A 303 23.03 -2.21 -0.97
C THR A 303 21.89 -1.20 -1.14
N SER A 304 20.63 -1.65 -1.24
CA SER A 304 19.50 -0.71 -1.27
C SER A 304 19.31 0.00 0.07
N GLN A 305 19.51 -0.68 1.22
CA GLN A 305 19.36 -0.06 2.53
C GLN A 305 20.33 1.11 2.76
N LEU A 306 21.58 1.00 2.30
CA LEU A 306 22.55 2.11 2.32
C LEU A 306 22.06 3.32 1.49
N VAL A 307 21.50 3.08 0.30
CA VAL A 307 20.85 4.12 -0.51
C VAL A 307 19.66 4.74 0.23
N TYR A 308 18.84 3.91 0.90
CA TYR A 308 17.67 4.40 1.62
C TYR A 308 18.00 5.35 2.78
N GLN A 309 19.08 5.07 3.51
CA GLN A 309 19.54 5.93 4.61
C GLN A 309 20.00 7.30 4.08
N GLN A 310 20.68 7.34 2.93
CA GLN A 310 21.11 8.58 2.28
C GLN A 310 19.91 9.39 1.75
N GLU A 311 18.95 8.73 1.11
CA GLU A 311 17.72 9.36 0.63
C GLU A 311 16.89 9.96 1.78
N LEU A 312 16.71 9.22 2.88
CA LEU A 312 15.97 9.71 4.04
C LEU A 312 16.66 10.91 4.69
N GLN A 313 18.00 10.91 4.82
CA GLN A 313 18.76 12.06 5.32
C GLN A 313 18.63 13.30 4.42
N HIS A 314 18.60 13.11 3.09
CA HIS A 314 18.34 14.20 2.13
C HIS A 314 16.90 14.74 2.29
N LEU A 315 15.92 13.86 2.44
CA LEU A 315 14.51 14.23 2.62
C LEU A 315 14.26 14.96 3.94
N GLU A 316 14.86 14.50 5.04
CA GLU A 316 14.82 15.20 6.31
C GLU A 316 15.46 16.60 6.25
N SER A 317 16.53 16.75 5.47
CA SER A 317 17.19 18.05 5.27
C SER A 317 16.28 18.99 4.48
N TRP A 318 15.67 18.51 3.39
CA TRP A 318 14.68 19.24 2.60
C TRP A 318 13.46 19.68 3.44
N VAL A 319 12.95 18.86 4.37
CA VAL A 319 11.87 19.26 5.30
C VAL A 319 12.26 20.48 6.15
N LYS A 320 13.51 20.51 6.63
CA LYS A 320 14.06 21.60 7.46
C LYS A 320 14.33 22.86 6.62
N GLU A 321 14.92 22.70 5.43
CA GLU A 321 15.15 23.77 4.44
C GLU A 321 13.84 24.47 4.02
N ARG A 322 12.79 23.67 3.77
CA ARG A 322 11.45 24.19 3.41
C ARG A 322 10.65 24.69 4.61
N ARG A 323 11.15 24.55 5.83
CA ARG A 323 10.50 24.96 7.10
C ARG A 323 9.19 24.22 7.38
N LEU A 324 8.96 23.06 6.77
CA LEU A 324 7.74 22.26 6.96
C LEU A 324 7.61 21.73 8.39
N ASN A 325 8.75 21.54 9.08
CA ASN A 325 8.81 21.21 10.50
C ASN A 325 8.56 22.40 11.45
N GLN A 326 8.29 23.60 10.91
CA GLN A 326 7.96 24.80 11.69
C GLN A 326 6.45 25.11 11.68
N LEU A 327 5.67 24.36 10.88
CA LEU A 327 4.21 24.48 10.83
C LEU A 327 3.59 23.70 12.01
N PRO A 328 2.92 24.37 12.97
CA PRO A 328 2.48 23.73 14.21
C PRO A 328 1.31 22.73 14.02
N PHE A 329 0.61 22.81 12.89
CA PHE A 329 -0.49 21.91 12.53
C PHE A 329 -0.03 20.63 11.80
N ALA A 330 1.17 20.60 11.22
CA ALA A 330 1.53 19.59 10.23
C ALA A 330 2.06 18.27 10.84
N ARG A 331 1.34 17.17 10.63
CA ARG A 331 1.73 15.79 10.97
C ARG A 331 2.98 15.39 10.17
N GLN A 332 4.06 15.08 10.88
CA GLN A 332 5.32 14.67 10.27
C GLN A 332 5.27 13.20 9.81
N LYS A 333 4.74 12.95 8.59
CA LYS A 333 4.56 11.59 8.02
C LYS A 333 5.57 11.21 6.93
N LEU A 334 6.65 11.99 6.75
CA LEU A 334 7.72 11.72 5.77
C LEU A 334 8.23 10.27 5.83
N ALA A 335 8.52 9.75 7.02
CA ALA A 335 9.06 8.40 7.20
C ALA A 335 8.11 7.29 6.70
N TYR A 336 6.79 7.50 6.78
CA TYR A 336 5.79 6.53 6.30
C TYR A 336 5.65 6.55 4.78
N PHE A 337 5.72 7.73 4.14
CA PHE A 337 5.78 7.82 2.68
C PHE A 337 7.13 7.37 2.10
N TYR A 338 8.21 7.58 2.84
CA TYR A 338 9.51 7.04 2.44
C TYR A 338 9.58 5.51 2.60
N LEU A 339 8.97 4.96 3.66
CA LEU A 339 8.76 3.51 3.80
C LEU A 339 7.93 2.92 2.65
N SER A 340 6.83 3.56 2.23
CA SER A 340 6.04 3.03 1.11
C SER A 340 6.78 3.12 -0.22
N ALA A 341 7.60 4.16 -0.42
CA ALA A 341 8.50 4.26 -1.56
C ALA A 341 9.57 3.14 -1.57
N ALA A 342 10.39 3.04 -0.51
CA ALA A 342 11.46 2.05 -0.39
C ALA A 342 10.95 0.60 -0.32
N GLY A 343 9.76 0.40 0.26
CA GLY A 343 9.09 -0.89 0.39
C GLY A 343 8.54 -1.46 -0.92
N THR A 344 8.39 -0.64 -1.97
CA THR A 344 7.76 -1.01 -3.26
C THR A 344 8.60 -0.69 -4.50
N MET A 345 9.54 0.26 -4.42
CA MET A 345 10.47 0.67 -5.48
C MET A 345 11.92 0.44 -5.05
N PHE A 346 12.28 -0.80 -4.74
CA PHE A 346 13.58 -1.18 -4.16
C PHE A 346 14.84 -1.14 -5.06
N PRO A 347 14.78 -1.25 -6.42
CA PRO A 347 15.96 -1.09 -7.27
C PRO A 347 16.60 0.29 -7.11
N GLY A 348 17.91 0.37 -6.92
CA GLY A 348 18.62 1.62 -6.59
C GLY A 348 18.37 2.74 -7.60
N GLU A 349 18.23 2.39 -8.87
CA GLU A 349 17.98 3.24 -10.03
C GLU A 349 16.70 4.09 -9.90
N LEU A 350 15.71 3.63 -9.11
CA LEU A 350 14.44 4.34 -8.87
C LEU A 350 14.53 5.45 -7.80
N SER A 351 15.74 5.92 -7.48
CA SER A 351 16.00 6.95 -6.46
C SER A 351 15.14 8.21 -6.62
N ASP A 352 15.08 8.77 -7.83
CA ASP A 352 14.26 9.98 -8.07
C ASP A 352 12.75 9.70 -7.96
N ALA A 353 12.29 8.48 -8.25
CA ALA A 353 10.90 8.08 -8.00
C ALA A 353 10.60 8.02 -6.50
N ARG A 354 11.50 7.43 -5.69
CA ARG A 354 11.36 7.37 -4.23
C ARG A 354 11.39 8.75 -3.58
N ILE A 355 12.33 9.61 -4.00
CA ILE A 355 12.46 10.99 -3.51
C ILE A 355 11.21 11.81 -3.87
N LEU A 356 10.68 11.69 -5.10
CA LEU A 356 9.43 12.34 -5.49
C LEU A 356 8.26 11.88 -4.62
N TRP A 357 8.08 10.56 -4.49
CA TRP A 357 6.97 9.94 -3.76
C TRP A 357 6.94 10.40 -2.29
N ALA A 358 8.11 10.38 -1.63
CA ALA A 358 8.23 10.82 -0.25
C ALA A 358 8.05 12.33 -0.06
N LYS A 359 8.59 13.17 -0.98
CA LYS A 359 8.36 14.63 -0.92
C LYS A 359 6.89 14.97 -1.13
N ASN A 360 6.26 14.43 -2.17
CA ASN A 360 4.88 14.77 -2.49
C ASN A 360 3.91 14.21 -1.43
N GLY A 361 4.14 13.02 -0.87
CA GLY A 361 3.33 12.50 0.24
C GLY A 361 3.47 13.31 1.53
N ALA A 362 4.67 13.81 1.84
CA ALA A 362 4.87 14.74 2.94
C ALA A 362 4.17 16.10 2.68
N LEU A 363 4.21 16.61 1.45
CA LEU A 363 3.50 17.84 1.07
C LEU A 363 1.98 17.67 1.13
N THR A 364 1.42 16.56 0.64
CA THR A 364 -0.03 16.33 0.69
C THR A 364 -0.51 16.17 2.12
N THR A 365 0.26 15.55 3.02
CA THR A 365 -0.06 15.54 4.46
C THR A 365 -0.09 16.94 5.06
N VAL A 366 0.88 17.80 4.73
CA VAL A 366 0.94 19.19 5.21
C VAL A 366 -0.25 20.00 4.69
N VAL A 367 -0.68 19.77 3.45
CA VAL A 367 -1.84 20.43 2.83
C VAL A 367 -3.14 19.92 3.43
N ASP A 368 -3.29 18.61 3.61
CA ASP A 368 -4.41 17.95 4.31
C ASP A 368 -4.62 18.58 5.70
N ASP A 369 -3.57 18.64 6.52
CA ASP A 369 -3.61 19.31 7.83
C ASP A 369 -3.94 20.81 7.75
N PHE A 370 -3.48 21.51 6.71
CA PHE A 370 -3.74 22.93 6.54
C PHE A 370 -5.21 23.20 6.20
N PHE A 371 -5.78 22.42 5.27
CA PHE A 371 -7.18 22.51 4.88
C PHE A 371 -8.13 22.00 5.99
N ASP A 372 -7.71 21.03 6.80
CA ASP A 372 -8.55 20.43 7.84
C ASP A 372 -8.58 21.19 9.17
N ALA A 373 -7.47 21.80 9.58
CA ALA A 373 -7.37 22.45 10.89
C ALA A 373 -6.36 23.61 10.98
N GLY A 374 -5.41 23.71 10.04
CA GLY A 374 -4.25 24.59 10.16
C GLY A 374 -4.39 26.01 9.62
N GLY A 375 -5.30 26.24 8.67
CA GLY A 375 -5.49 27.53 7.98
C GLY A 375 -6.90 28.10 8.08
N SER A 376 -7.03 29.43 8.00
CA SER A 376 -8.33 30.11 7.81
C SER A 376 -8.80 30.01 6.35
N LYS A 377 -10.09 30.25 6.08
CA LYS A 377 -10.63 30.20 4.71
C LYS A 377 -9.83 31.06 3.74
N GLU A 378 -9.45 32.26 4.17
CA GLU A 378 -8.67 33.23 3.39
C GLU A 378 -7.23 32.72 3.12
N GLU A 379 -6.63 31.94 4.02
CA GLU A 379 -5.36 31.25 3.78
C GLU A 379 -5.50 30.15 2.71
N LEU A 380 -6.60 29.39 2.74
CA LEU A 380 -6.87 28.30 1.79
C LEU A 380 -7.23 28.81 0.39
N GLU A 381 -8.04 29.87 0.31
CA GLU A 381 -8.33 30.61 -0.92
C GLU A 381 -7.05 31.22 -1.52
N ASN A 382 -6.20 31.84 -0.71
CA ASN A 382 -4.93 32.41 -1.17
C ASN A 382 -3.96 31.33 -1.68
N LEU A 383 -3.81 30.21 -0.95
CA LEU A 383 -2.99 29.07 -1.37
C LEU A 383 -3.51 28.45 -2.68
N THR A 384 -4.82 28.27 -2.81
CA THR A 384 -5.45 27.75 -4.03
C THR A 384 -5.19 28.69 -5.20
N THR A 385 -5.45 29.99 -5.05
CA THR A 385 -5.23 31.01 -6.10
C THR A 385 -3.77 31.06 -6.54
N LEU A 386 -2.80 30.94 -5.61
CA LEU A 386 -1.36 30.88 -5.92
C LEU A 386 -0.98 29.67 -6.80
N VAL A 387 -1.62 28.51 -6.59
CA VAL A 387 -1.37 27.29 -7.37
C VAL A 387 -2.12 27.30 -8.71
N GLU A 388 -3.30 27.92 -8.78
CA GLU A 388 -4.01 28.16 -10.04
C GLU A 388 -3.26 29.13 -10.96
N MET A 389 -2.73 30.22 -10.40
CA MET A 389 -1.97 31.25 -11.12
C MET A 389 -0.47 30.92 -11.20
N TRP A 390 -0.12 29.65 -11.38
CA TRP A 390 1.25 29.11 -11.24
C TRP A 390 2.35 29.93 -11.94
N ASP A 391 2.15 30.30 -13.21
CA ASP A 391 3.14 31.03 -14.02
C ASP A 391 3.14 32.56 -13.76
N ARG A 392 2.31 33.04 -12.83
CA ARG A 392 2.09 34.45 -12.46
C ARG A 392 1.93 34.62 -10.94
N HIS A 393 2.43 33.66 -10.16
CA HIS A 393 2.19 33.59 -8.72
C HIS A 393 2.79 34.79 -7.96
N ASP A 394 3.81 35.43 -8.53
CA ASP A 394 4.48 36.63 -8.07
C ASP A 394 3.66 37.93 -8.22
N GLU A 395 2.53 37.88 -8.93
CA GLU A 395 1.50 38.93 -8.88
C GLU A 395 0.64 38.87 -7.59
N ILE A 396 0.69 37.75 -6.85
CA ILE A 396 -0.14 37.48 -5.67
C ILE A 396 0.69 37.59 -4.38
N GLN A 397 0.14 38.28 -3.39
CA GLN A 397 0.76 38.36 -2.05
C GLN A 397 0.35 37.15 -1.20
N TYR A 398 1.31 36.60 -0.45
CA TYR A 398 1.04 35.57 0.56
C TYR A 398 0.22 36.18 1.71
N TYR A 399 -0.96 35.62 1.99
CA TYR A 399 -1.82 36.05 3.08
C TYR A 399 -1.18 35.80 4.46
N SER A 400 -0.41 34.71 4.60
CA SER A 400 0.30 34.38 5.83
C SER A 400 1.66 33.73 5.59
N LYS A 401 2.43 33.60 6.68
CA LYS A 401 3.71 32.85 6.67
C LYS A 401 3.51 31.35 6.47
N HIS A 402 2.36 30.79 6.85
CA HIS A 402 2.02 29.40 6.56
C HIS A 402 1.82 29.20 5.07
N VAL A 403 1.05 30.08 4.41
CA VAL A 403 0.83 30.02 2.95
C VAL A 403 2.16 30.19 2.20
N GLU A 404 3.01 31.15 2.60
CA GLU A 404 4.37 31.29 2.02
C GLU A 404 5.16 29.98 2.11
N ILE A 405 5.16 29.31 3.27
CA ILE A 405 5.90 28.06 3.49
C ILE A 405 5.32 26.92 2.62
N VAL A 406 4.01 26.69 2.69
CA VAL A 406 3.34 25.59 1.98
C VAL A 406 3.45 25.79 0.46
N PHE A 407 3.10 26.96 -0.06
CA PHE A 407 3.22 27.25 -1.49
C PHE A 407 4.67 27.15 -1.96
N SER A 408 5.64 27.75 -1.26
CA SER A 408 7.06 27.68 -1.67
C SER A 408 7.58 26.24 -1.70
N ALA A 409 7.10 25.38 -0.80
CA ALA A 409 7.49 23.97 -0.75
C ALA A 409 6.88 23.16 -1.91
N ILE A 410 5.61 23.40 -2.26
CA ILE A 410 4.95 22.83 -3.44
C ILE A 410 5.63 23.33 -4.72
N TYR A 411 5.68 24.65 -4.92
CA TYR A 411 6.22 25.30 -6.12
C TYR A 411 7.66 24.87 -6.43
N SER A 412 8.55 24.91 -5.44
CA SER A 412 9.94 24.50 -5.66
C SER A 412 10.10 23.01 -5.92
N SER A 413 9.30 22.15 -5.27
CA SER A 413 9.39 20.69 -5.46
C SER A 413 8.80 20.25 -6.80
N VAL A 414 7.64 20.80 -7.18
CA VAL A 414 6.99 20.55 -8.48
C VAL A 414 7.88 21.00 -9.64
N ASN A 415 8.45 22.21 -9.59
CA ASN A 415 9.31 22.69 -10.67
C ASN A 415 10.65 21.90 -10.73
N GLN A 416 11.26 21.56 -9.58
CA GLN A 416 12.48 20.74 -9.53
C GLN A 416 12.25 19.32 -10.09
N LEU A 417 11.20 18.64 -9.63
CA LEU A 417 10.90 17.26 -9.99
C LEU A 417 10.30 17.16 -11.39
N GLY A 418 9.47 18.13 -11.79
CA GLY A 418 8.95 18.27 -13.15
C GLY A 418 10.05 18.49 -14.18
N ALA A 419 11.08 19.30 -13.87
CA ALA A 419 12.25 19.45 -14.73
C ALA A 419 13.04 18.15 -14.89
N LYS A 420 13.28 17.41 -13.79
CA LYS A 420 13.90 16.07 -13.83
C LYS A 420 13.08 15.09 -14.68
N ALA A 421 11.78 14.99 -14.42
CA ALA A 421 10.87 14.12 -15.15
C ALA A 421 10.83 14.48 -16.64
N SER A 422 10.87 15.78 -16.96
CA SER A 422 10.88 16.27 -18.35
C SER A 422 12.15 15.85 -19.09
N ALA A 423 13.31 15.83 -18.42
CA ALA A 423 14.55 15.29 -18.98
C ALA A 423 14.50 13.77 -19.17
N VAL A 424 13.98 13.02 -18.19
CA VAL A 424 13.80 11.55 -18.28
C VAL A 424 12.84 11.19 -19.42
N GLN A 425 11.77 11.96 -19.61
CA GLN A 425 10.74 11.69 -20.62
C GLN A 425 11.09 12.26 -22.00
N GLY A 426 11.81 13.38 -22.09
CA GLY A 426 12.14 14.06 -23.36
C GLY A 426 11.05 15.01 -23.85
N ARG A 427 10.09 15.36 -23.00
CA ARG A 427 9.03 16.37 -23.23
C ARG A 427 8.76 17.11 -21.92
N ASN A 428 8.21 18.32 -21.96
CA ASN A 428 7.77 19.00 -20.75
C ASN A 428 6.61 18.23 -20.10
N VAL A 429 6.78 17.78 -18.86
CA VAL A 429 5.72 17.17 -18.03
C VAL A 429 5.40 17.98 -16.77
N THR A 430 6.12 19.08 -16.50
CA THR A 430 5.89 19.92 -15.31
C THR A 430 4.47 20.46 -15.25
N LYS A 431 3.89 20.85 -16.40
CA LYS A 431 2.49 21.31 -16.44
C LYS A 431 1.52 20.27 -15.86
N HIS A 432 1.66 18.99 -16.20
CA HIS A 432 0.81 17.92 -15.66
C HIS A 432 0.94 17.79 -14.13
N PHE A 433 2.12 18.08 -13.55
CA PHE A 433 2.30 18.09 -12.10
C PHE A 433 1.54 19.27 -11.47
N VAL A 434 1.54 20.44 -12.12
CA VAL A 434 0.77 21.62 -11.69
C VAL A 434 -0.73 21.35 -11.78
N ASP A 435 -1.20 20.82 -12.91
CA ASP A 435 -2.60 20.48 -13.14
C ASP A 435 -3.13 19.55 -12.02
N ILE A 436 -2.37 18.50 -11.65
CA ILE A 436 -2.69 17.59 -10.54
C ILE A 436 -2.80 18.32 -9.19
N TRP A 437 -1.92 19.30 -8.91
CA TRP A 437 -1.99 20.07 -7.66
C TRP A 437 -3.16 21.07 -7.66
N GLN A 438 -3.48 21.68 -8.80
CA GLN A 438 -4.67 22.54 -8.92
C GLN A 438 -5.95 21.75 -8.66
N ASP A 439 -6.09 20.58 -9.28
CA ASP A 439 -7.29 19.76 -9.10
C ASP A 439 -7.42 19.23 -7.66
N LEU A 440 -6.32 18.89 -6.98
CA LEU A 440 -6.35 18.57 -5.55
C LEU A 440 -6.88 19.73 -4.70
N LEU A 441 -6.33 20.94 -4.86
CA LEU A 441 -6.75 22.09 -4.03
C LEU A 441 -8.19 22.51 -4.31
N ARG A 442 -8.67 22.42 -5.56
CA ARG A 442 -10.08 22.65 -5.91
C ARG A 442 -11.02 21.69 -5.16
N ASN A 443 -10.74 20.39 -5.20
CA ASN A 443 -11.57 19.38 -4.53
C ASN A 443 -11.49 19.50 -2.99
N MET A 444 -10.34 19.94 -2.45
CA MET A 444 -10.22 20.25 -1.01
C MET A 444 -11.00 21.52 -0.62
N MET A 445 -11.06 22.55 -1.47
CA MET A 445 -11.95 23.71 -1.26
C MET A 445 -13.44 23.30 -1.27
N THR A 446 -13.85 22.34 -2.09
CA THR A 446 -15.22 21.79 -2.06
C THR A 446 -15.55 21.14 -0.71
N GLU A 447 -14.60 20.45 -0.06
CA GLU A 447 -14.81 19.92 1.30
C GLU A 447 -14.86 21.03 2.37
N VAL A 448 -14.11 22.13 2.20
CA VAL A 448 -14.24 23.33 3.05
C VAL A 448 -15.64 23.92 2.91
N GLU A 449 -16.14 24.11 1.69
CA GLU A 449 -17.50 24.61 1.42
C GLU A 449 -18.58 23.71 2.02
N TRP A 450 -18.45 22.37 1.87
CA TRP A 450 -19.37 21.42 2.48
C TRP A 450 -19.40 21.53 4.01
N ARG A 451 -18.23 21.65 4.66
CA ARG A 451 -18.15 21.78 6.13
C ARG A 451 -18.71 23.11 6.64
N GLU A 452 -18.44 24.22 5.96
CA GLU A 452 -18.96 25.55 6.33
C GLU A 452 -20.48 25.65 6.16
N THR A 453 -21.00 25.17 5.02
CA THR A 453 -22.44 25.19 4.72
C THR A 453 -23.21 24.09 5.46
N ARG A 454 -22.51 23.10 6.04
CA ARG A 454 -23.04 21.83 6.57
C ARG A 454 -23.82 21.05 5.51
N TYR A 455 -23.34 21.10 4.28
CA TYR A 455 -23.85 20.27 3.20
C TYR A 455 -23.55 18.80 3.48
N ILE A 456 -24.52 17.94 3.20
CA ILE A 456 -24.37 16.49 3.28
C ILE A 456 -24.48 15.97 1.85
N PRO A 457 -23.35 15.68 1.17
CA PRO A 457 -23.36 15.21 -0.20
C PRO A 457 -24.02 13.84 -0.33
N ARG A 458 -24.35 13.44 -1.56
CA ARG A 458 -24.71 12.06 -1.86
C ARG A 458 -23.47 11.15 -1.82
N PRO A 459 -23.61 9.83 -1.62
CA PRO A 459 -22.46 8.92 -1.63
C PRO A 459 -21.64 8.99 -2.93
N GLU A 460 -22.30 9.16 -4.08
CA GLU A 460 -21.63 9.25 -5.38
C GLU A 460 -20.85 10.57 -5.52
N GLU A 461 -21.51 11.69 -5.19
CA GLU A 461 -20.95 13.05 -5.19
C GLU A 461 -19.77 13.19 -4.21
N TYR A 462 -19.89 12.58 -3.02
CA TYR A 462 -18.78 12.47 -2.09
C TYR A 462 -17.61 11.71 -2.73
N MET A 463 -17.86 10.52 -3.30
CA MET A 463 -16.79 9.69 -3.83
C MET A 463 -16.11 10.26 -5.08
N GLU A 464 -16.79 11.06 -5.90
CA GLU A 464 -16.17 11.80 -7.00
C GLU A 464 -15.10 12.79 -6.49
N ASN A 465 -15.40 13.54 -5.43
CA ASN A 465 -14.46 14.47 -4.79
C ASN A 465 -13.40 13.74 -3.94
N ALA A 466 -13.84 12.76 -3.14
CA ALA A 466 -13.04 12.06 -2.13
C ALA A 466 -11.95 11.16 -2.73
N VAL A 467 -12.13 10.73 -3.99
CA VAL A 467 -11.09 10.07 -4.80
C VAL A 467 -9.91 11.02 -5.11
N VAL A 468 -10.17 12.32 -5.23
CA VAL A 468 -9.14 13.34 -5.46
C VAL A 468 -8.52 13.79 -4.13
N THR A 469 -9.33 14.11 -3.12
CA THR A 469 -8.84 14.63 -1.82
C THR A 469 -8.10 13.60 -0.97
N PHE A 470 -8.24 12.30 -1.25
CA PHE A 470 -7.34 11.28 -0.70
C PHE A 470 -5.87 11.43 -1.19
N ALA A 471 -5.61 12.40 -2.06
CA ALA A 471 -4.31 13.01 -2.34
C ALA A 471 -3.20 12.07 -2.84
N LEU A 472 -3.57 10.88 -3.34
CA LEU A 472 -2.65 9.98 -4.05
C LEU A 472 -2.22 10.56 -5.42
N GLY A 473 -2.99 11.50 -5.98
CA GLY A 473 -2.73 12.15 -7.27
C GLY A 473 -1.30 12.70 -7.38
N PRO A 474 -0.89 13.68 -6.54
CA PRO A 474 0.47 14.21 -6.53
C PRO A 474 1.56 13.18 -6.24
N VAL A 475 1.25 12.06 -5.59
CA VAL A 475 2.24 11.04 -5.18
C VAL A 475 2.50 10.04 -6.31
N VAL A 476 1.45 9.42 -6.84
CA VAL A 476 1.55 8.31 -7.79
C VAL A 476 1.74 8.81 -9.21
N LEU A 477 0.88 9.72 -9.68
CA LEU A 477 0.82 10.08 -11.10
C LEU A 477 2.13 10.73 -11.62
N PRO A 478 2.83 11.60 -10.85
CA PRO A 478 4.13 12.12 -11.26
C PRO A 478 5.28 11.11 -11.14
N ALA A 479 5.17 10.10 -10.26
CA ALA A 479 6.18 9.03 -10.14
C ALA A 479 6.22 8.11 -11.38
N LEU A 480 5.10 7.98 -12.11
CA LEU A 480 5.01 7.21 -13.36
C LEU A 480 6.02 7.67 -14.44
N TYR A 481 6.52 8.90 -14.35
CA TYR A 481 7.52 9.43 -15.29
C TYR A 481 8.97 9.01 -14.99
N PHE A 482 9.24 8.36 -13.85
CA PHE A 482 10.60 7.97 -13.41
C PHE A 482 10.89 6.47 -13.48
N ILE A 483 9.86 5.64 -13.66
CA ILE A 483 9.93 4.16 -13.58
C ILE A 483 10.36 3.45 -14.87
N GLY A 484 10.87 4.19 -15.86
CA GLY A 484 11.48 3.64 -17.08
C GLY A 484 10.71 3.94 -18.38
N PRO A 485 9.46 3.47 -18.56
CA PRO A 485 8.70 3.69 -19.78
C PRO A 485 8.48 5.17 -20.13
N LYS A 486 8.34 5.44 -21.43
CA LYS A 486 7.94 6.75 -21.95
C LYS A 486 6.43 6.90 -21.88
N ILE A 487 5.95 7.97 -21.23
CA ILE A 487 4.53 8.24 -21.00
C ILE A 487 4.10 9.41 -21.89
N THR A 488 3.27 9.09 -22.89
CA THR A 488 2.74 10.06 -23.85
C THR A 488 1.56 10.83 -23.27
N GLU A 489 1.18 11.94 -23.90
CA GLU A 489 -0.04 12.68 -23.55
C GLU A 489 -1.30 11.88 -23.86
N TYR A 490 -1.25 11.03 -24.90
CA TYR A 490 -2.29 10.02 -25.15
C TYR A 490 -2.43 9.06 -23.96
N THR A 491 -1.32 8.51 -23.45
CA THR A 491 -1.32 7.59 -22.29
C THR A 491 -1.94 8.22 -21.04
N VAL A 492 -1.73 9.52 -20.80
CA VAL A 492 -2.35 10.25 -19.68
C VAL A 492 -3.83 10.56 -19.95
N GLY A 493 -4.19 10.83 -21.22
CA GLY A 493 -5.56 11.07 -21.65
C GLY A 493 -6.45 9.82 -21.69
N ASP A 494 -5.85 8.62 -21.74
CA ASP A 494 -6.52 7.33 -21.91
C ASP A 494 -7.48 6.99 -20.74
N THR A 495 -8.51 6.20 -21.04
CA THR A 495 -9.48 5.75 -20.02
C THR A 495 -8.87 4.74 -19.05
N GLU A 496 -7.92 3.91 -19.49
CA GLU A 496 -7.24 2.92 -18.65
C GLU A 496 -6.38 3.59 -17.58
N TYR A 497 -5.70 4.70 -17.91
CA TYR A 497 -4.92 5.50 -16.96
C TYR A 497 -5.79 6.12 -15.85
N LYS A 498 -6.93 6.68 -16.25
CA LYS A 498 -7.90 7.30 -15.33
C LYS A 498 -8.59 6.26 -14.46
N GLU A 499 -8.91 5.09 -15.01
CA GLU A 499 -9.54 4.00 -14.27
C GLU A 499 -8.58 3.33 -13.28
N LEU A 500 -7.30 3.16 -13.63
CA LEU A 500 -6.26 2.72 -12.69
C LEU A 500 -6.12 3.70 -11.51
N PHE A 501 -6.13 5.01 -11.78
CA PHE A 501 -6.14 6.02 -10.72
C PHE A 501 -7.41 5.95 -9.86
N ARG A 502 -8.58 5.88 -10.49
CA ARG A 502 -9.87 5.81 -9.80
C ARG A 502 -9.96 4.60 -8.89
N LEU A 503 -9.71 3.39 -9.39
CA LEU A 503 -9.82 2.14 -8.61
C LEU A 503 -8.85 2.12 -7.42
N MET A 504 -7.60 2.56 -7.63
CA MET A 504 -6.60 2.70 -6.57
C MET A 504 -7.06 3.68 -5.49
N SER A 505 -7.49 4.88 -5.88
CA SER A 505 -7.89 5.95 -4.96
C SER A 505 -9.22 5.67 -4.26
N THR A 506 -10.20 5.05 -4.95
CA THR A 506 -11.45 4.57 -4.34
C THR A 506 -11.15 3.49 -3.31
N CYS A 507 -10.33 2.48 -3.64
CA CYS A 507 -9.93 1.44 -2.69
C CYS A 507 -9.24 2.05 -1.46
N GLY A 508 -8.30 2.99 -1.66
CA GLY A 508 -7.59 3.67 -0.58
C GLY A 508 -8.48 4.55 0.30
N ARG A 509 -9.37 5.36 -0.31
CA ARG A 509 -10.34 6.22 0.38
C ARG A 509 -11.33 5.40 1.22
N LEU A 510 -11.91 4.34 0.66
CA LEU A 510 -12.86 3.50 1.41
C LEU A 510 -12.18 2.73 2.56
N LEU A 511 -10.96 2.22 2.36
CA LEU A 511 -10.15 1.63 3.44
C LEU A 511 -9.86 2.66 4.54
N ASN A 512 -9.53 3.90 4.18
CA ASN A 512 -9.29 4.99 5.10
C ASN A 512 -10.55 5.31 5.92
N ASP A 513 -11.64 5.73 5.27
CA ASP A 513 -12.91 6.11 5.89
C ASP A 513 -13.45 5.07 6.89
N VAL A 514 -13.34 3.78 6.54
CA VAL A 514 -13.74 2.65 7.40
C VAL A 514 -12.98 2.63 8.72
N GLN A 515 -11.68 2.96 8.73
CA GLN A 515 -10.85 2.95 9.94
C GLN A 515 -10.81 4.29 10.68
N THR A 516 -11.10 5.40 10.01
CA THR A 516 -10.96 6.75 10.56
C THR A 516 -12.25 7.38 11.05
N TYR A 517 -13.41 6.76 10.75
CA TYR A 517 -14.74 7.21 11.13
C TYR A 517 -14.84 7.77 12.56
N GLU A 518 -14.36 7.08 13.62
CA GLU A 518 -14.51 7.59 15.00
C GLU A 518 -13.77 8.91 15.23
N ARG A 519 -12.64 9.15 14.57
CA ARG A 519 -11.94 10.44 14.64
C ARG A 519 -12.71 11.48 13.84
N GLU A 520 -12.96 11.21 12.57
CA GLU A 520 -13.59 12.18 11.66
C GLU A 520 -14.98 12.61 12.13
N TYR A 521 -15.77 11.69 12.67
CA TYR A 521 -17.05 12.00 13.30
C TYR A 521 -16.91 12.94 14.51
N MET A 522 -15.87 12.77 15.34
CA MET A 522 -15.57 13.66 16.46
C MET A 522 -15.05 15.03 16.01
N ASP A 523 -14.35 15.09 14.87
CA ASP A 523 -13.94 16.33 14.18
C ASP A 523 -15.11 16.98 13.40
N GLY A 524 -16.29 16.35 13.37
CA GLY A 524 -17.48 16.85 12.65
C GLY A 524 -17.44 16.66 11.13
N LYS A 525 -16.52 15.83 10.61
CA LYS A 525 -16.35 15.52 9.18
C LYS A 525 -17.30 14.41 8.74
N ILE A 526 -17.58 14.40 7.44
CA ILE A 526 -18.42 13.42 6.75
C ILE A 526 -17.51 12.52 5.91
N ASN A 527 -17.76 11.21 5.94
CA ASN A 527 -17.02 10.20 5.18
C ASN A 527 -17.97 9.07 4.75
N SER A 528 -17.49 8.08 4.00
CA SER A 528 -18.34 7.02 3.43
C SER A 528 -19.20 6.29 4.48
N VAL A 529 -18.66 6.05 5.68
CA VAL A 529 -19.37 5.34 6.76
C VAL A 529 -20.52 6.19 7.32
N SER A 530 -20.29 7.49 7.56
CA SER A 530 -21.34 8.39 8.07
C SER A 530 -22.39 8.72 7.01
N LEU A 531 -22.02 8.75 5.73
CA LEU A 531 -22.95 8.92 4.61
C LEU A 531 -23.93 7.76 4.47
N LEU A 532 -23.46 6.51 4.50
CA LEU A 532 -24.34 5.35 4.42
C LEU A 532 -25.36 5.34 5.57
N VAL A 533 -24.91 5.51 6.82
CA VAL A 533 -25.81 5.58 7.98
C VAL A 533 -26.79 6.75 7.88
N HIS A 534 -26.36 7.93 7.45
CA HIS A 534 -27.24 9.09 7.29
C HIS A 534 -28.31 8.86 6.20
N HIS A 535 -27.90 8.44 5.01
CA HIS A 535 -28.83 8.22 3.88
C HIS A 535 -29.69 6.97 4.03
N SER A 536 -29.34 6.03 4.93
CA SER A 536 -30.20 4.90 5.33
C SER A 536 -31.50 5.32 6.04
N GLY A 537 -31.62 6.59 6.44
CA GLY A 537 -32.74 7.07 7.26
C GLY A 537 -32.77 6.50 8.69
N GLY A 538 -31.63 5.99 9.18
CA GLY A 538 -31.52 5.33 10.48
C GLY A 538 -31.90 3.84 10.47
N SER A 539 -31.92 3.20 9.29
CA SER A 539 -32.11 1.74 9.16
C SER A 539 -30.80 0.94 9.26
N MET A 540 -29.65 1.60 9.14
CA MET A 540 -28.31 1.00 9.16
C MET A 540 -27.48 1.53 10.34
N THR A 541 -26.71 0.65 10.98
CA THR A 541 -25.75 0.99 12.04
C THR A 541 -24.32 1.13 11.50
N ILE A 542 -23.42 1.72 12.29
CA ILE A 542 -22.00 1.90 11.90
C ILE A 542 -21.27 0.58 11.59
N PRO A 543 -21.46 -0.53 12.35
CA PRO A 543 -20.93 -1.84 11.95
C PRO A 543 -21.45 -2.33 10.60
N GLU A 544 -22.75 -2.19 10.34
CA GLU A 544 -23.37 -2.62 9.06
C GLU A 544 -22.84 -1.78 7.88
N ALA A 545 -22.72 -0.45 8.06
CA ALA A 545 -22.11 0.42 7.05
C ALA A 545 -20.64 0.07 6.75
N ARG A 546 -19.87 -0.34 7.77
CA ARG A 546 -18.50 -0.83 7.58
C ARG A 546 -18.43 -2.17 6.86
N GLU A 547 -19.41 -3.05 7.08
CA GLU A 547 -19.53 -4.34 6.42
C GLU A 547 -19.96 -4.18 4.95
N GLU A 548 -20.94 -3.31 4.68
CA GLU A 548 -21.39 -2.97 3.32
C GLU A 548 -20.25 -2.40 2.46
N LEU A 549 -19.37 -1.58 3.04
CA LEU A 549 -18.19 -1.03 2.35
C LEU A 549 -17.10 -2.07 2.00
N GLN A 550 -17.15 -3.30 2.53
CA GLN A 550 -16.16 -4.33 2.19
C GLN A 550 -16.30 -4.84 0.74
N GLU A 551 -17.52 -4.97 0.20
CA GLU A 551 -17.70 -5.37 -1.21
C GLU A 551 -17.12 -4.32 -2.17
N PRO A 552 -17.43 -3.01 -2.08
CA PRO A 552 -16.79 -1.99 -2.89
C PRO A 552 -15.26 -1.96 -2.79
N ILE A 553 -14.69 -2.13 -1.60
CA ILE A 553 -13.23 -2.20 -1.38
C ILE A 553 -12.62 -3.38 -2.16
N GLU A 554 -13.16 -4.58 -1.96
CA GLU A 554 -12.64 -5.80 -2.59
C GLU A 554 -12.90 -5.85 -4.11
N ASN A 555 -14.03 -5.32 -4.59
CA ASN A 555 -14.27 -5.14 -6.02
C ASN A 555 -13.23 -4.19 -6.63
N CYS A 556 -12.94 -3.04 -6.01
CA CYS A 556 -11.91 -2.12 -6.49
C CYS A 556 -10.51 -2.76 -6.50
N ARG A 557 -10.17 -3.58 -5.51
CA ARG A 557 -8.91 -4.36 -5.48
C ARG A 557 -8.85 -5.38 -6.63
N ARG A 558 -9.92 -6.18 -6.82
CA ARG A 558 -10.02 -7.21 -7.88
C ARG A 558 -9.90 -6.58 -9.26
N ASP A 559 -10.63 -5.50 -9.53
CA ASP A 559 -10.60 -4.77 -10.81
C ASP A 559 -9.28 -4.05 -11.06
N LEU A 560 -8.66 -3.45 -10.03
CA LEU A 560 -7.33 -2.85 -10.16
C LEU A 560 -6.31 -3.92 -10.55
N LEU A 561 -6.31 -5.07 -9.87
CA LEU A 561 -5.44 -6.20 -10.22
C LEU A 561 -5.71 -6.67 -11.66
N ARG A 562 -6.98 -6.83 -12.07
CA ARG A 562 -7.38 -7.19 -13.44
C ARG A 562 -6.78 -6.26 -14.49
N LEU A 563 -6.86 -4.94 -14.31
CA LEU A 563 -6.24 -3.98 -15.23
C LEU A 563 -4.71 -4.03 -15.20
N VAL A 564 -4.09 -4.27 -14.05
CA VAL A 564 -2.62 -4.39 -13.91
C VAL A 564 -2.08 -5.66 -14.60
N LEU A 565 -2.84 -6.76 -14.56
CA LEU A 565 -2.46 -8.04 -15.16
C LEU A 565 -2.64 -8.10 -16.69
N LYS A 566 -3.59 -7.33 -17.25
CA LYS A 566 -3.86 -7.23 -18.70
C LYS A 566 -2.60 -6.88 -19.53
N GLN A 567 -2.33 -7.63 -20.60
CA GLN A 567 -1.18 -7.36 -21.48
C GLN A 567 -1.45 -6.23 -22.48
N ASP A 568 -2.49 -6.36 -23.31
CA ASP A 568 -2.85 -5.36 -24.33
C ASP A 568 -3.39 -4.07 -23.68
N SER A 569 -2.56 -3.03 -23.58
CA SER A 569 -2.76 -1.93 -22.64
C SER A 569 -2.17 -0.62 -23.17
N ALA A 570 -2.87 0.49 -22.95
CA ALA A 570 -2.39 1.83 -23.27
C ALA A 570 -1.37 2.34 -22.22
N VAL A 571 -1.43 1.79 -21.01
CA VAL A 571 -0.53 2.11 -19.89
C VAL A 571 0.50 0.99 -19.71
N PRO A 572 1.82 1.27 -19.82
CA PRO A 572 2.86 0.24 -19.69
C PRO A 572 2.78 -0.54 -18.36
N ARG A 573 3.05 -1.85 -18.39
CA ARG A 573 2.89 -2.74 -17.23
C ARG A 573 3.57 -2.24 -15.95
N GLN A 574 4.81 -1.75 -16.04
CA GLN A 574 5.56 -1.18 -14.90
C GLN A 574 4.85 0.01 -14.26
N CYS A 575 4.09 0.78 -15.07
CA CYS A 575 3.31 1.92 -14.62
C CYS A 575 2.04 1.47 -13.90
N LYS A 576 1.37 0.44 -14.42
CA LYS A 576 0.20 -0.17 -13.75
C LYS A 576 0.57 -0.77 -12.39
N GLU A 577 1.72 -1.44 -12.31
CA GLU A 577 2.25 -1.96 -11.05
C GLU A 577 2.44 -0.90 -9.96
N LEU A 578 2.67 0.37 -10.32
CA LEU A 578 2.82 1.43 -9.33
C LEU A 578 1.48 1.82 -8.66
N PHE A 579 0.36 1.75 -9.39
CA PHE A 579 -0.98 1.89 -8.81
C PHE A 579 -1.29 0.71 -7.86
N TRP A 580 -0.93 -0.51 -8.27
CA TRP A 580 -1.05 -1.70 -7.41
C TRP A 580 -0.22 -1.56 -6.12
N LYS A 581 1.01 -1.06 -6.23
CA LYS A 581 1.91 -0.82 -5.09
C LYS A 581 1.40 0.26 -4.12
N MET A 582 0.70 1.29 -4.62
CA MET A 582 -0.01 2.22 -3.74
C MET A 582 -1.26 1.60 -3.10
N CYS A 583 -2.05 0.81 -3.84
CA CYS A 583 -3.17 0.06 -3.25
C CYS A 583 -2.68 -0.87 -2.12
N LYS A 584 -1.58 -1.61 -2.32
CA LYS A 584 -0.90 -2.38 -1.27
C LYS A 584 -0.46 -1.52 -0.08
N THR A 585 -0.01 -0.30 -0.32
CA THR A 585 0.34 0.68 0.73
C THR A 585 -0.89 1.11 1.53
N CYS A 586 -2.03 1.36 0.88
CA CYS A 586 -3.29 1.67 1.56
C CYS A 586 -3.74 0.51 2.44
N TYR A 587 -3.74 -0.73 1.94
CA TYR A 587 -4.03 -1.91 2.77
C TYR A 587 -3.02 -2.06 3.93
N PHE A 588 -1.72 -1.88 3.70
CA PHE A 588 -0.71 -1.96 4.76
C PHE A 588 -1.00 -1.00 5.93
N PHE A 589 -1.49 0.20 5.65
CA PHE A 589 -1.84 1.19 6.67
C PHE A 589 -3.27 1.11 7.22
N TYR A 590 -4.24 0.55 6.49
CA TYR A 590 -5.67 0.62 6.83
C TYR A 590 -6.42 -0.73 6.88
N TYR A 591 -5.75 -1.87 6.71
CA TYR A 591 -6.43 -3.18 6.71
C TYR A 591 -7.00 -3.59 8.09
N LYS A 592 -6.50 -3.05 9.21
CA LYS A 592 -6.87 -3.48 10.58
C LYS A 592 -7.12 -2.33 11.59
N GLY A 593 -7.12 -1.09 11.12
CA GLY A 593 -7.15 0.12 11.94
C GLY A 593 -6.37 1.25 11.26
N ASP A 594 -6.44 2.47 11.79
CA ASP A 594 -5.64 3.60 11.28
C ASP A 594 -4.19 3.52 11.79
N ALA A 595 -3.38 2.71 11.09
CA ALA A 595 -1.95 2.59 11.34
C ALA A 595 -1.13 3.69 10.66
N PHE A 596 -1.74 4.54 9.81
CA PHE A 596 -1.09 5.70 9.19
C PHE A 596 -0.99 6.87 10.18
N SER A 597 -2.06 7.18 10.91
CA SER A 597 -2.06 8.25 11.91
C SER A 597 -1.30 7.85 13.18
N SER A 598 -1.38 6.58 13.58
CA SER A 598 -0.69 6.06 14.77
C SER A 598 0.82 5.82 14.55
N ALA A 599 1.49 5.33 15.59
CA ALA A 599 2.90 4.90 15.57
C ALA A 599 3.09 3.41 15.27
N GLU A 600 2.02 2.66 14.95
CA GLU A 600 2.06 1.19 14.82
C GLU A 600 3.08 0.70 13.79
N LYS A 601 3.23 1.41 12.66
CA LYS A 601 4.16 1.03 11.59
C LYS A 601 5.59 1.57 11.77
N ALA A 602 5.92 2.21 12.90
CA ALA A 602 7.27 2.73 13.14
C ALA A 602 8.34 1.64 13.00
N GLY A 603 8.12 0.45 13.59
CA GLY A 603 9.06 -0.68 13.46
C GLY A 603 9.23 -1.21 12.04
N ALA A 604 8.31 -0.92 11.11
CA ALA A 604 8.48 -1.24 9.69
C ALA A 604 9.38 -0.24 8.96
N VAL A 605 9.41 1.03 9.41
CA VAL A 605 10.40 2.03 8.96
C VAL A 605 11.80 1.55 9.36
N ASP A 606 11.96 1.19 10.63
CA ASP A 606 13.22 0.66 11.16
C ASP A 606 13.65 -0.61 10.42
N ALA A 607 12.76 -1.61 10.30
CA ALA A 607 13.05 -2.89 9.65
C ALA A 607 13.52 -2.76 8.18
N VAL A 608 13.02 -1.79 7.41
CA VAL A 608 13.41 -1.60 6.00
C VAL A 608 14.65 -0.71 5.86
N ILE A 609 14.80 0.33 6.68
CA ILE A 609 15.75 1.43 6.42
C ILE A 609 16.94 1.42 7.41
N HIS A 610 16.76 0.93 8.64
CA HIS A 610 17.73 1.09 9.73
C HIS A 610 18.24 -0.22 10.34
N GLU A 611 17.46 -1.31 10.30
CA GLU A 611 17.87 -2.60 10.84
C GLU A 611 18.53 -3.47 9.75
N PRO A 612 19.79 -3.91 9.95
CA PRO A 612 20.44 -4.87 9.06
C PRO A 612 19.76 -6.24 9.14
N LEU A 613 20.11 -7.14 8.23
CA LEU A 613 19.57 -8.49 8.18
C LEU A 613 20.06 -9.36 9.35
N GLN A 614 19.10 -9.97 10.06
CA GLN A 614 19.34 -10.95 11.13
C GLN A 614 19.52 -12.36 10.54
N LEU A 615 20.71 -12.63 10.02
CA LEU A 615 21.01 -13.91 9.35
C LEU A 615 21.22 -15.07 10.35
N PRO A 616 20.72 -16.29 10.05
CA PRO A 616 21.05 -17.50 10.81
C PRO A 616 22.57 -17.75 10.94
N MET A 617 23.01 -18.12 12.14
CA MET A 617 24.44 -18.32 12.47
C MET A 617 25.17 -19.32 11.56
N ASP A 618 24.46 -20.32 11.02
CA ASP A 618 25.04 -21.36 10.16
C ASP A 618 25.49 -20.85 8.78
N LEU A 619 25.13 -19.61 8.41
CA LEU A 619 25.64 -18.90 7.23
C LEU A 619 27.05 -18.32 7.42
N LEU A 620 27.57 -18.29 8.64
CA LEU A 620 28.90 -17.73 8.97
C LEU A 620 30.03 -18.79 8.92
N LEU A 621 29.81 -19.89 8.19
CA LEU A 621 30.74 -21.01 8.06
C LEU A 621 31.83 -20.76 6.99
N PRO A 622 33.03 -21.38 7.13
CA PRO A 622 34.25 -20.84 6.53
C PRO A 622 34.31 -20.97 5.00
N GLY A 623 34.17 -19.83 4.33
CA GLY A 623 34.32 -19.69 2.87
C GLY A 623 33.64 -18.44 2.32
N LEU A 624 32.50 -18.05 2.91
CA LEU A 624 31.75 -16.84 2.58
C LEU A 624 31.59 -15.99 3.83
N ASP A 625 32.48 -15.01 4.04
CA ASP A 625 32.36 -14.07 5.16
C ASP A 625 31.31 -12.99 4.88
N LEU A 626 30.03 -13.38 5.04
CA LEU A 626 28.90 -12.48 4.95
C LEU A 626 28.87 -11.43 6.08
N SER A 627 29.67 -11.57 7.15
CA SER A 627 29.74 -10.54 8.20
C SER A 627 30.31 -9.22 7.68
N SER A 628 31.16 -9.29 6.64
CA SER A 628 31.67 -8.12 5.91
C SER A 628 30.61 -7.34 5.12
N LEU A 629 29.42 -7.91 4.90
CA LEU A 629 28.31 -7.29 4.16
C LEU A 629 27.23 -6.69 5.08
N CYS A 630 27.24 -6.97 6.38
CA CYS A 630 26.23 -6.52 7.35
C CYS A 630 26.68 -5.26 8.13
N VAL A 631 27.15 -4.23 7.40
CA VAL A 631 27.74 -2.99 7.92
C VAL A 631 26.69 -1.88 8.11
#